data_AF-Q08SZ8-F1
#
_entry.id   AF-Q08SZ8-F1
#
_cell.length_a   1.000
_cell.length_b   1.000
_cell.length_c   1.000
_cell.angle_alpha   90.00
_cell.angle_beta   90.00
_cell.angle_gamma   90.00
#
_symmetry.space_group_name_H-M   'P 1'
#
loop_
_entity.id
_entity.type
_entity.pdbx_description
1 polymer ?
#
loop_
_entity_poly.entity_id
_entity_poly.type
_entity_poly.pdbx_seq_one_letter_code
_entity_poly.pdbx_strand_id
1 'polypeptide(L)'
;MATATEASQQANRSAMDPKRLVVIFLILAGIVAALFFEHVLGLVWARFGWGDPVLIEGLDWQVSTLVGYLLALGLAVGTWFHPKSHALAIDIASELMKVTWPTWSETRASTVAVVVASVVAAVILFCIDTIAYNLMVEWLPAVWGKL
;
A
#
# COMPACT_ATOMS: atom_id res chain seq x y z
N MET A 1 26.23 -14.26 23.47
CA MET A 1 27.01 -13.27 22.70
C MET A 1 26.09 -12.76 21.61
N ALA A 2 25.77 -11.48 21.57
CA ALA A 2 24.93 -10.93 20.50
C ALA A 2 25.64 -11.18 19.16
N THR A 3 24.92 -11.76 18.20
CA THR A 3 25.45 -11.98 16.85
C THR A 3 25.72 -10.61 16.20
N ALA A 4 26.70 -10.51 15.30
CA ALA A 4 27.07 -9.24 14.66
C ALA A 4 25.88 -8.51 13.98
N THR A 5 24.86 -9.28 13.57
CA THR A 5 23.58 -8.78 13.05
C THR A 5 22.74 -8.06 14.13
N GLU A 6 22.68 -8.58 15.35
CA GLU A 6 21.95 -7.95 16.45
C GLU A 6 22.63 -6.64 16.89
N ALA A 7 23.96 -6.62 16.92
CA ALA A 7 24.75 -5.43 17.26
C ALA A 7 24.59 -4.30 16.22
N SER A 8 24.57 -4.64 14.92
CA SER A 8 24.35 -3.67 13.84
C SER A 8 22.90 -3.18 13.78
N GLN A 9 21.91 -4.05 14.01
CA GLN A 9 20.51 -3.65 14.11
C GLN A 9 20.25 -2.75 15.33
N GLN A 10 20.89 -3.03 16.46
CA GLN A 10 20.76 -2.20 17.65
C GLN A 10 21.44 -0.84 17.50
N ALA A 11 22.61 -0.79 16.85
CA ALA A 11 23.29 0.45 16.49
C ALA A 11 22.49 1.30 15.48
N ASN A 12 21.77 0.66 14.55
CA ASN A 12 20.90 1.36 13.60
C ASN A 12 19.64 1.90 14.28
N ARG A 13 19.04 1.12 15.20
CA ARG A 13 17.90 1.55 16.03
C ARG A 13 18.23 2.72 16.95
N SER A 14 19.45 2.80 17.48
CA SER A 14 19.88 3.92 18.32
C SER A 14 20.26 5.18 17.53
N ALA A 15 20.54 5.06 16.23
CA ALA A 15 20.83 6.21 15.35
C ALA A 15 19.58 6.90 14.78
N MET A 16 18.45 6.19 14.67
CA MET A 16 17.23 6.67 14.04
C MET A 16 16.24 7.24 15.06
N ASP A 17 16.24 8.56 15.23
CA ASP A 17 15.22 9.30 16.00
C ASP A 17 13.87 9.30 15.23
N PRO A 18 12.72 9.00 15.88
CA PRO A 18 11.38 9.13 15.29
C PRO A 18 11.16 10.43 14.52
N LYS A 19 11.71 11.55 15.01
CA LYS A 19 11.59 12.86 14.32
C LYS A 19 12.25 12.84 12.94
N ARG A 20 13.43 12.23 12.83
CA ARG A 20 14.15 12.11 11.54
C ARG A 20 13.36 11.24 10.56
N LEU A 21 12.76 10.16 11.05
CA LEU A 21 11.90 9.29 10.24
C LEU A 21 10.69 10.04 9.67
N VAL A 22 10.02 10.86 10.49
CA VAL A 22 8.87 11.65 10.04
C VAL A 22 9.25 12.67 8.98
N VAL A 23 10.39 13.36 9.13
CA VAL A 23 10.88 14.32 8.13
C VAL A 23 11.19 13.63 6.81
N ILE A 24 11.94 12.51 6.85
CA ILE A 24 12.27 11.73 5.64
C ILE A 24 10.98 11.25 4.96
N PHE A 25 10.04 10.71 5.74
CA PHE A 25 8.75 10.27 5.24
C PHE A 25 7.98 11.40 4.56
N LEU A 26 7.90 12.59 5.17
CA LEU A 26 7.17 13.72 4.61
C LEU A 26 7.80 14.21 3.30
N ILE A 27 9.14 14.27 3.22
CA ILE A 27 9.85 14.65 2.00
C ILE A 27 9.54 13.64 0.89
N LEU A 28 9.65 12.34 1.18
CA LEU A 28 9.36 11.29 0.20
C LEU A 28 7.88 11.30 -0.24
N ALA A 29 6.96 11.45 0.71
CA ALA A 29 5.53 11.57 0.43
C ALA A 29 5.23 12.81 -0.42
N GLY A 30 5.90 13.94 -0.16
CA GLY A 30 5.82 15.14 -0.97
C GLY A 30 6.30 14.94 -2.41
N ILE A 31 7.42 14.22 -2.60
CA ILE A 31 7.93 13.86 -3.93
C ILE A 31 6.93 12.96 -4.67
N VAL A 32 6.43 11.91 -4.01
CA VAL A 32 5.43 11.01 -4.60
C VAL A 32 4.16 11.78 -4.96
N ALA A 33 3.69 12.67 -4.09
CA ALA A 33 2.55 13.53 -4.35
C ALA A 33 2.80 14.47 -5.53
N ALA A 34 4.00 15.03 -5.66
CA ALA A 34 4.37 15.88 -6.80
C ALA A 34 4.28 15.11 -8.13
N LEU A 35 4.87 13.90 -8.20
CA LEU A 35 4.79 13.04 -9.38
C LEU A 35 3.34 12.63 -9.70
N PHE A 36 2.53 12.38 -8.67
CA PHE A 36 1.12 12.07 -8.83
C PHE A 36 0.33 13.27 -9.36
N PHE A 37 0.49 14.45 -8.76
CA PHE A 37 -0.25 15.65 -9.13
C PHE A 37 0.08 16.14 -10.54
N GLU A 38 1.32 15.97 -10.99
CA GLU A 38 1.70 16.22 -12.39
C GLU A 38 0.79 15.45 -13.36
N HIS A 39 0.64 14.14 -13.16
CA HIS A 39 -0.18 13.30 -14.04
C HIS A 39 -1.68 13.62 -13.90
N VAL A 40 -2.15 13.82 -12.67
CA VAL A 40 -3.57 14.12 -12.42
C VAL A 40 -3.97 15.48 -13.00
N LEU A 41 -3.16 16.51 -12.80
CA LEU A 41 -3.49 17.85 -13.27
C LEU A 41 -3.35 17.97 -14.78
N GLY A 42 -2.39 17.28 -15.41
CA GLY A 42 -2.34 17.19 -16.87
C GLY A 42 -3.62 16.59 -17.46
N LEU A 43 -4.13 15.50 -16.86
CA LEU A 43 -5.41 14.91 -17.28
C LEU A 43 -6.60 15.85 -17.06
N VAL A 44 -6.62 16.58 -15.94
CA VAL A 44 -7.66 17.56 -15.62
C VAL A 44 -7.63 18.73 -16.61
N TRP A 45 -6.46 19.31 -16.88
CA TRP A 45 -6.27 20.39 -17.85
C TRP A 45 -6.76 19.99 -19.24
N ALA A 46 -6.35 18.80 -19.70
CA ALA A 46 -6.80 18.23 -20.97
C ALA A 46 -8.32 18.04 -21.01
N ARG A 47 -8.93 17.60 -19.91
CA ARG A 47 -10.39 17.39 -19.82
C ARG A 47 -11.17 18.71 -19.87
N PHE A 48 -10.66 19.77 -19.27
CA PHE A 48 -11.28 21.09 -19.29
C PHE A 48 -10.94 21.91 -20.55
N GLY A 49 -10.08 21.39 -21.42
CA GLY A 49 -9.69 22.07 -22.67
C GLY A 49 -8.88 23.35 -22.43
N TRP A 50 -8.20 23.45 -21.29
CA TRP A 50 -7.32 24.56 -21.00
C TRP A 50 -6.02 24.40 -21.80
N GLY A 51 -5.58 25.48 -22.45
CA GLY A 51 -4.29 25.49 -23.14
C GLY A 51 -3.17 25.27 -22.12
N ASP A 52 -2.31 24.29 -22.37
CA ASP A 52 -1.17 23.95 -21.52
C ASP A 52 0.12 24.37 -22.23
N PRO A 53 0.49 25.67 -22.19
CA PRO A 53 1.68 26.14 -22.87
C PRO A 53 2.93 25.57 -22.20
N VAL A 54 3.90 25.19 -23.03
CA VAL A 54 5.21 24.73 -22.56
C VAL A 54 5.98 25.94 -22.01
N LEU A 55 6.37 25.87 -20.74
CA LEU A 55 7.08 26.93 -20.03
C LEU A 55 8.59 26.91 -20.28
N ILE A 56 9.16 25.71 -20.48
CA ILE A 56 10.59 25.53 -20.79
C ILE A 56 10.71 24.65 -22.03
N GLU A 57 11.08 25.26 -23.15
CA GLU A 57 11.39 24.55 -24.39
C GLU A 57 12.59 23.61 -24.16
N GLY A 58 12.35 22.30 -24.21
CA GLY A 58 13.35 21.23 -24.02
C GLY A 58 13.12 20.30 -22.83
N LEU A 59 12.22 20.64 -21.89
CA LEU A 59 11.86 19.78 -20.75
C LEU A 59 10.37 19.39 -20.73
N ASP A 60 9.61 19.74 -21.78
CA ASP A 60 8.14 19.57 -21.90
C ASP A 60 7.36 20.03 -20.64
N TRP A 61 7.89 21.02 -19.93
CA TRP A 61 7.32 21.44 -18.65
C TRP A 61 6.11 22.32 -18.87
N GLN A 62 4.92 21.80 -18.56
CA GLN A 62 3.63 22.46 -18.78
C GLN A 62 3.19 23.26 -17.55
N VAL A 63 2.24 24.19 -17.73
CA VAL A 63 1.67 24.98 -16.63
C VAL A 63 0.99 24.06 -15.61
N SER A 64 0.32 23.01 -16.07
CA SER A 64 -0.28 21.98 -15.21
C SER A 64 0.75 21.29 -14.31
N THR A 65 1.94 20.99 -14.80
CA THR A 65 3.03 20.38 -14.01
C THR A 65 3.53 21.33 -12.92
N LEU A 66 3.75 22.61 -13.25
CA LEU A 66 4.20 23.60 -12.27
C LEU A 66 3.16 23.77 -11.15
N VAL A 67 1.88 23.90 -11.53
CA VAL A 67 0.78 24.00 -10.56
C VAL A 67 0.70 22.75 -9.68
N GLY A 68 0.93 21.56 -10.25
CA GLY A 68 0.97 20.31 -9.49
C GLY A 68 2.08 20.25 -8.46
N TYR A 69 3.29 20.66 -8.83
CA TYR A 69 4.41 20.72 -7.89
C TYR A 69 4.21 21.79 -6.81
N LEU A 70 3.66 22.95 -7.16
CA LEU A 70 3.33 23.98 -6.18
C LEU A 70 2.24 23.53 -5.20
N LEU A 71 1.21 22.84 -5.70
CA LEU A 71 0.16 22.26 -4.87
C LEU A 71 0.72 21.18 -3.95
N ALA A 72 1.56 20.28 -4.47
CA ALA A 72 2.23 19.25 -3.69
C ALA A 72 3.11 19.85 -2.57
N LEU A 73 3.92 20.87 -2.91
CA LEU A 73 4.76 21.58 -1.95
C LEU A 73 3.91 22.30 -0.90
N GLY A 74 2.85 22.99 -1.33
CA GLY A 74 1.92 23.68 -0.43
C GLY A 74 1.23 22.73 0.53
N LEU A 75 0.82 21.54 0.08
CA LEU A 75 0.25 20.50 0.92
C LEU A 75 1.29 19.92 1.89
N ALA A 76 2.50 19.61 1.42
CA ALA A 76 3.57 19.11 2.28
C ALA A 76 3.91 20.12 3.39
N VAL A 77 4.08 21.39 3.03
CA VAL A 77 4.34 22.47 3.99
C VAL A 77 3.15 22.72 4.91
N GLY A 78 1.92 22.71 4.38
CA GLY A 78 0.70 22.86 5.18
C GLY A 78 0.54 21.75 6.23
N THR A 79 0.81 20.49 5.84
CA THR A 79 0.79 19.35 6.76
C THR A 79 1.90 19.41 7.81
N TRP A 80 3.04 20.05 7.51
CA TRP A 80 4.11 20.28 8.47
C TRP A 80 3.71 21.28 9.56
N PHE A 81 3.04 22.37 9.19
CA PHE A 81 2.64 23.40 10.15
C PHE A 81 1.48 22.99 11.06
N HIS A 82 0.72 21.97 10.69
CA HIS A 82 -0.42 21.53 11.48
C HIS A 82 0.06 20.66 12.68
N PRO A 83 -0.12 21.10 13.94
CA PRO A 83 0.51 20.43 15.09
C PRO A 83 -0.01 19.01 15.33
N LYS A 84 -1.27 18.75 14.94
CA LYS A 84 -1.90 17.42 15.08
C LYS A 84 -1.27 16.38 14.16
N SER A 85 -0.97 16.71 12.90
CA SER A 85 -0.37 15.76 11.95
C SER A 85 1.05 15.40 12.37
N HIS A 86 1.82 16.39 12.80
CA HIS A 86 3.20 16.15 13.24
C HIS A 86 3.26 15.29 14.52
N ALA A 87 2.37 15.54 15.50
CA ALA A 87 2.27 14.70 16.69
C ALA A 87 1.90 13.25 16.35
N LEU A 88 0.85 13.06 15.55
CA LEU A 88 0.42 11.72 15.11
C LEU A 88 1.51 10.98 14.34
N ALA A 89 2.24 11.68 13.46
CA ALA A 89 3.32 11.07 12.69
C ALA A 89 4.47 10.60 13.59
N ILE A 90 4.80 11.35 14.64
CA ILE A 90 5.82 10.94 15.63
C ILE A 90 5.34 9.72 16.41
N ASP A 91 4.09 9.70 16.85
CA ASP A 91 3.52 8.57 17.60
C ASP A 91 3.54 7.30 16.73
N ILE A 92 3.09 7.40 15.48
CA ILE A 92 3.15 6.29 14.51
C ILE A 92 4.58 5.82 14.30
N ALA A 93 5.53 6.74 14.08
CA ALA A 93 6.94 6.38 13.91
C ALA A 93 7.49 5.66 15.16
N SER A 94 7.11 6.10 16.36
CA SER A 94 7.52 5.46 17.60
C SER A 94 6.95 4.05 17.76
N GLU A 95 5.71 3.80 17.32
CA GLU A 95 5.11 2.46 17.34
C GLU A 95 5.69 1.56 16.26
N LEU A 96 5.95 2.08 15.06
CA LEU A 96 6.60 1.34 13.97
C LEU A 96 8.00 0.86 14.34
N MET A 97 8.73 1.62 15.17
CA MET A 97 10.05 1.21 15.68
C MET A 97 9.99 0.02 16.64
N LYS A 98 8.82 -0.25 17.26
CA LYS A 98 8.61 -1.40 18.14
C LYS A 98 8.19 -2.65 17.37
N VAL A 99 7.75 -2.51 16.11
CA VAL A 99 7.33 -3.64 15.28
C VAL A 99 8.53 -4.51 14.92
N THR A 100 8.42 -5.80 15.22
CA THR A 100 9.37 -6.81 14.75
C THR A 100 8.97 -7.22 13.33
N TRP A 101 9.80 -6.86 12.36
CA TRP A 101 9.59 -7.29 10.98
C TRP A 101 9.91 -8.78 10.82
N PRO A 102 9.03 -9.56 10.18
CA PRO A 102 9.20 -11.00 10.08
C PRO A 102 10.42 -11.36 9.23
N THR A 103 11.07 -12.46 9.59
CA THR A 103 12.14 -13.02 8.75
C THR A 103 11.54 -13.73 7.53
N TRP A 104 12.31 -13.88 6.46
CA TRP A 104 11.83 -14.55 5.24
C TRP A 104 11.34 -15.98 5.50
N SER A 105 11.95 -16.68 6.47
CA SER A 105 11.51 -17.99 6.95
C SER A 105 10.13 -17.95 7.63
N GLU A 106 9.87 -16.94 8.47
CA GLU A 106 8.58 -16.76 9.15
C GLU A 106 7.48 -16.38 8.16
N THR A 107 7.79 -15.50 7.20
CA THR A 107 6.86 -15.14 6.12
C THR A 107 6.49 -16.39 5.32
N ARG A 108 7.47 -17.19 4.90
CA ARG A 108 7.22 -18.43 4.14
C ARG A 108 6.38 -19.43 4.95
N ALA A 109 6.68 -19.61 6.24
CA ALA A 109 5.91 -20.51 7.10
C ALA A 109 4.43 -20.06 7.19
N SER A 110 4.20 -18.76 7.36
CA SER A 110 2.84 -18.19 7.41
C SER A 110 2.10 -18.35 6.09
N THR A 111 2.77 -18.09 4.95
CA THR A 111 2.18 -18.29 3.62
C THR A 111 1.83 -19.75 3.37
N VAL A 112 2.73 -20.69 3.72
CA VAL A 112 2.48 -22.13 3.56
C VAL A 112 1.26 -22.56 4.39
N ALA A 113 1.12 -22.05 5.62
CA ALA A 113 -0.04 -22.35 6.44
C ALA A 113 -1.35 -21.90 5.78
N VAL A 114 -1.39 -20.69 5.22
CA VAL A 114 -2.56 -20.15 4.50
C VAL A 114 -2.87 -20.97 3.24
N VAL A 115 -1.84 -21.35 2.48
CA VAL A 115 -2.00 -22.19 1.28
C VAL A 115 -2.60 -23.53 1.64
N VAL A 116 -2.09 -24.21 2.67
CA VAL A 116 -2.60 -25.51 3.12
C VAL A 116 -4.05 -25.37 3.59
N ALA A 117 -4.37 -24.36 4.40
CA ALA A 117 -5.75 -24.13 4.85
C ALA A 117 -6.71 -23.89 3.67
N SER A 118 -6.27 -23.13 2.66
CA SER A 118 -7.06 -22.86 1.46
C SER A 118 -7.28 -24.12 0.61
N VAL A 119 -6.26 -24.98 0.48
CA VAL A 119 -6.37 -26.27 -0.22
C VAL A 119 -7.36 -27.18 0.49
N VAL A 120 -7.30 -27.28 1.81
CA VAL A 120 -8.25 -28.08 2.60
C VAL A 120 -9.67 -27.57 2.41
N ALA A 121 -9.88 -26.25 2.48
CA ALA A 121 -11.19 -25.65 2.22
C ALA A 121 -11.69 -25.94 0.79
N ALA A 122 -10.82 -25.85 -0.21
CA ALA A 122 -11.16 -26.15 -1.60
C ALA A 122 -11.59 -27.62 -1.80
N VAL A 123 -10.90 -28.56 -1.16
CA VAL A 123 -11.26 -29.99 -1.21
C VAL A 123 -12.63 -30.24 -0.56
N ILE A 124 -12.89 -29.62 0.59
CA ILE A 124 -14.19 -29.74 1.26
C ILE A 124 -15.32 -29.19 0.38
N LEU A 125 -15.13 -27.99 -0.17
CA LEU A 125 -16.10 -27.37 -1.08
C LEU A 125 -16.35 -28.24 -2.31
N PHE A 126 -15.30 -28.75 -2.94
CA PHE A 126 -15.41 -29.66 -4.08
C PHE A 126 -16.26 -30.90 -3.76
N CYS A 127 -16.07 -31.51 -2.59
CA CYS A 127 -16.88 -32.65 -2.16
C CYS A 127 -18.36 -32.27 -1.96
N ILE A 128 -18.62 -31.15 -1.30
CA ILE A 128 -19.99 -30.66 -1.06
C ILE A 128 -20.68 -30.37 -2.39
N ASP A 129 -20.02 -29.66 -3.30
CA ASP A 129 -20.56 -29.29 -4.61
C ASP A 129 -20.86 -30.53 -5.46
N THR A 130 -19.97 -31.53 -5.44
CA THR A 130 -20.17 -32.78 -6.18
C THR A 130 -21.37 -33.57 -5.63
N ILE A 131 -21.50 -33.66 -4.29
CA ILE A 131 -22.63 -34.34 -3.66
C ILE A 131 -23.94 -33.59 -3.95
N ALA A 132 -23.92 -32.26 -3.81
CA ALA A 132 -25.08 -31.41 -4.07
C ALA A 132 -25.54 -31.53 -5.52
N TYR A 133 -24.61 -31.56 -6.48
CA TYR A 133 -24.91 -31.77 -7.90
C TYR A 133 -25.60 -33.11 -8.13
N ASN A 134 -25.01 -34.22 -7.65
CA ASN A 134 -25.60 -35.55 -7.85
C ASN A 134 -26.98 -35.66 -7.17
N LEU A 135 -27.13 -35.13 -5.96
CA LEU A 135 -28.39 -35.17 -5.23
C LEU A 135 -29.49 -34.36 -5.94
N MET A 136 -29.19 -33.12 -6.31
CA MET A 136 -30.18 -32.17 -6.82
C MET A 136 -30.48 -32.35 -8.31
N VAL A 137 -29.49 -32.75 -9.12
CA VAL A 137 -29.62 -32.85 -10.58
C VAL A 137 -29.96 -34.28 -11.01
N GLU A 138 -29.38 -35.30 -10.39
CA GLU A 138 -29.58 -36.68 -10.84
C GLU A 138 -30.66 -37.40 -10.02
N TRP A 139 -30.53 -37.40 -8.68
CA TRP A 139 -31.36 -38.25 -7.84
C TRP A 139 -32.77 -37.67 -7.63
N LEU A 140 -32.87 -36.39 -7.30
CA LEU A 140 -34.16 -35.76 -6.99
C LEU A 140 -35.12 -35.77 -8.20
N PRO A 141 -34.69 -35.44 -9.44
CA PRO A 141 -35.55 -35.56 -10.61
C PRO A 141 -35.85 -37.02 -10.99
N ALA A 142 -34.92 -37.95 -10.81
CA ALA A 142 -35.15 -39.36 -11.11
C ALA A 142 -36.17 -40.02 -10.16
N VAL A 143 -36.22 -39.58 -8.90
CA VAL A 143 -37.24 -40.03 -7.93
C VAL A 143 -38.58 -39.37 -8.22
N TRP A 144 -38.61 -38.07 -8.53
CA TRP A 144 -39.86 -37.36 -8.82
C TRP A 144 -40.47 -37.71 -10.18
N GLY A 145 -39.65 -38.05 -11.18
CA GLY A 145 -40.13 -38.52 -12.48
C GLY A 145 -40.70 -39.94 -12.46
N LYS A 146 -40.55 -40.66 -11.35
CA LYS A 146 -41.14 -41.99 -11.11
C LYS A 146 -42.39 -41.98 -10.22
N LEU A 147 -42.72 -40.83 -9.63
CA LEU A 147 -43.93 -40.57 -8.85
C LEU A 147 -44.98 -39.90 -9.74
#